data_AF-A0A418VSK5-F1
#
_entry.id   AF-A0A418VSK5-F1
#
_cell.length_a   1.000
_cell.length_b   1.000
_cell.length_c   1.000
_cell.angle_alpha   90.00
_cell.angle_beta   90.00
_cell.angle_gamma   90.00
#
_symmetry.space_group_name_H-M   'P 1'
#
loop_
_entity.id
_entity.type
_entity.pdbx_description
1 polymer ?
#
loop_
_entity_poly.entity_id
_entity_poly.type
_entity_poly.pdbx_seq_one_letter_code
_entity_poly.pdbx_strand_id
1 'polypeptide(L)'
;MSLKTIIRLQKLQLDEKRRTLAELQNLGDRLKAEIEKLKEEIAHEQATARDDFAVSFTYANFAQAAMERGRKLGESLLQVEVQISMATDQMAEAYQELKRFELAEEERLKRERDKQKRKEAIMLDETALVGFRRRQAEEEAAEG
;
A
#
# COMPACT_ATOMS: atom_id res chain seq x y z
N MET A 1 -22.64 5.42 -10.32
CA MET A 1 -21.40 5.84 -9.62
C MET A 1 -20.29 5.98 -10.68
N SER A 2 -19.43 7.00 -10.64
CA SER A 2 -18.40 7.20 -11.69
C SER A 2 -17.15 6.33 -11.42
N LEU A 3 -16.42 5.94 -12.47
CA LEU A 3 -15.18 5.15 -12.34
C LEU A 3 -14.12 5.89 -11.49
N LYS A 4 -14.04 7.22 -11.61
CA LYS A 4 -13.20 8.07 -10.75
C LYS A 4 -13.58 7.99 -9.27
N THR A 5 -14.87 7.89 -8.96
CA THR A 5 -15.37 7.75 -7.59
C THR A 5 -14.93 6.41 -7.00
N ILE A 6 -15.02 5.33 -7.78
CA ILE A 6 -14.57 3.98 -7.39
C ILE A 6 -13.06 3.98 -7.14
N ILE A 7 -12.26 4.54 -8.05
CA ILE A 7 -10.79 4.65 -7.89
C ILE A 7 -10.45 5.38 -6.59
N ARG A 8 -11.14 6.48 -6.26
CA ARG A 8 -10.90 7.22 -5.02
C ARG A 8 -11.22 6.39 -3.78
N LEU A 9 -12.32 5.65 -3.80
CA LEU A 9 -12.69 4.75 -2.71
C LEU A 9 -11.63 3.65 -2.53
N GLN A 10 -11.18 3.06 -3.63
CA GLN A 10 -10.16 2.01 -3.62
C GLN A 10 -8.80 2.50 -3.11
N LYS A 11 -8.43 3.76 -3.41
CA LYS A 11 -7.24 4.39 -2.83
C LYS A 11 -7.35 4.52 -1.31
N LEU A 12 -8.50 4.97 -0.82
CA LEU A 12 -8.74 5.06 0.63
C LEU A 12 -8.64 3.67 1.30
N GLN A 13 -9.24 2.64 0.70
CA GLN A 13 -9.15 1.27 1.21
C GLN A 13 -7.70 0.76 1.22
N LEU A 14 -6.92 1.01 0.17
CA LEU A 14 -5.51 0.65 0.13
C LEU A 14 -4.70 1.37 1.23
N ASP A 15 -4.96 2.66 1.44
CA ASP A 15 -4.29 3.44 2.48
C ASP A 15 -4.65 2.97 3.89
N GLU A 16 -5.90 2.57 4.12
CA GLU A 16 -6.34 1.91 5.36
C GLU A 16 -5.58 0.59 5.58
N LYS A 17 -5.47 -0.27 4.56
CA LYS A 17 -4.72 -1.53 4.65
C LYS A 17 -3.24 -1.31 4.95
N ARG A 18 -2.62 -0.33 4.29
CA ARG A 18 -1.22 0.07 4.56
C ARG A 18 -1.03 0.52 5.99
N ARG A 19 -1.97 1.32 6.52
CA ARG A 19 -1.93 1.76 7.92
C ARG A 19 -2.04 0.59 8.88
N THR A 20 -2.98 -0.32 8.67
CA THR A 20 -3.11 -1.53 9.50
C THR A 20 -1.83 -2.37 9.47
N LEU A 21 -1.26 -2.59 8.29
CA LEU A 21 0.01 -3.33 8.16
C LEU A 21 1.14 -2.65 8.94
N ALA A 22 1.28 -1.33 8.83
CA ALA A 22 2.30 -0.59 9.56
C ALA A 22 2.09 -0.65 11.09
N GLU A 23 0.85 -0.58 11.56
CA GLU A 23 0.51 -0.71 12.99
C GLU A 23 0.89 -2.11 13.53
N LEU A 24 0.63 -3.18 12.75
CA LEU A 24 1.02 -4.54 13.10
C LEU A 24 2.54 -4.74 13.10
N GLN A 25 3.24 -4.20 12.09
CA GLN A 25 4.70 -4.25 12.03
C GLN A 25 5.33 -3.56 13.25
N ASN A 26 4.85 -2.36 13.59
CA ASN A 26 5.28 -1.63 14.80
C ASN A 26 5.01 -2.43 16.08
N LEU A 27 3.87 -3.14 16.16
CA LEU A 27 3.59 -4.01 17.30
C LEU A 27 4.57 -5.19 17.36
N GLY A 28 4.87 -5.82 16.23
CA GLY A 28 5.86 -6.89 16.14
C GLY A 28 7.24 -6.44 16.58
N ASP A 29 7.68 -5.27 16.16
CA ASP A 29 8.98 -4.70 16.54
C ASP A 29 9.06 -4.41 18.04
N ARG A 30 7.98 -3.88 18.63
CA ARG A 30 7.90 -3.68 20.09
C ARG A 30 7.99 -5.00 20.86
N LEU A 31 7.27 -6.04 20.42
CA LEU A 31 7.32 -7.35 21.06
C LEU A 31 8.73 -7.97 20.98
N LYS A 32 9.41 -7.84 19.84
CA LYS A 32 10.81 -8.27 19.69
C LYS A 32 11.74 -7.53 20.65
N ALA A 33 11.58 -6.21 20.77
CA ALA A 33 12.37 -5.41 21.71
C ALA A 33 12.11 -5.80 23.17
N GLU A 34 10.86 -6.09 23.54
CA GLU A 34 10.53 -6.58 24.89
C GLU A 34 11.13 -7.97 25.18
N ILE A 35 11.17 -8.85 24.18
CA ILE A 35 11.82 -10.17 24.30
C ILE A 35 13.33 -10.01 24.53
N GLU A 36 14.00 -9.14 23.77
CA GLU A 36 15.44 -8.90 23.97
C GLU A 36 15.72 -8.29 25.35
N LYS A 37 14.93 -7.31 25.77
CA LYS A 37 15.05 -6.74 27.12
C LYS A 37 14.87 -7.80 28.21
N LEU A 38 13.91 -8.72 28.06
CA LEU A 38 13.70 -9.81 29.01
C LEU A 38 14.92 -10.76 29.05
N LYS A 39 15.56 -11.03 27.91
CA LYS A 39 16.79 -11.84 27.88
C LYS A 39 17.93 -11.16 28.64
N GLU A 40 18.09 -9.84 28.48
CA GLU A 40 19.07 -9.06 29.23
C GLU A 40 18.79 -9.08 30.74
N GLU A 41 17.53 -8.89 31.14
CA GLU A 41 17.08 -8.98 32.55
C GLU A 41 17.41 -10.36 33.14
N ILE A 42 17.14 -11.45 32.41
CA ILE A 42 17.46 -12.81 32.84
C ILE A 42 18.97 -13.01 33.01
N ALA A 43 19.77 -12.54 32.05
CA ALA A 43 21.22 -12.69 32.11
C ALA A 43 21.84 -11.93 33.31
N HIS A 44 21.34 -10.73 33.59
CA HIS A 44 21.77 -9.94 34.74
C HIS A 44 21.43 -10.63 36.07
N GLU A 45 20.19 -11.10 36.21
CA GLU A 45 19.75 -11.78 37.43
C GLU A 45 20.52 -13.09 37.65
N GLN A 46 20.78 -13.83 36.57
CA GLN A 46 21.56 -15.07 36.63
C GLN A 46 23.01 -14.82 37.07
N ALA A 47 23.64 -13.74 36.62
CA ALA A 47 24.99 -13.36 37.06
C ALA A 47 24.98 -13.03 38.56
N THR A 48 24.01 -12.23 39.01
CA THR A 48 23.89 -11.81 40.42
C THR A 48 23.68 -12.99 41.36
N ALA A 49 22.82 -13.95 40.99
CA ALA A 49 22.55 -15.14 41.79
C ALA A 49 23.73 -16.12 41.88
N ARG A 50 24.69 -16.06 40.94
CA ARG A 50 25.92 -16.86 41.02
C ARG A 50 26.91 -16.32 42.06
N ASP A 51 26.88 -15.02 42.30
CA ASP A 51 27.82 -14.34 43.20
C ASP A 51 27.36 -14.36 44.67
N ASP A 52 26.05 -14.53 44.93
CA ASP A 52 25.49 -14.60 46.28
C ASP A 52 24.49 -15.76 46.46
N PHE A 53 24.89 -16.73 47.29
CA PHE A 53 24.10 -17.93 47.60
C PHE A 53 22.76 -17.60 48.30
N ALA A 54 22.68 -16.50 49.05
CA ALA A 54 21.43 -16.08 49.71
C ALA A 54 20.35 -15.64 48.71
N VAL A 55 20.77 -15.17 47.52
CA VAL A 55 19.90 -14.70 46.43
C VAL A 55 19.40 -15.87 45.55
N SER A 56 19.94 -17.08 45.74
CA SER A 56 19.60 -18.24 44.90
C SER A 56 18.13 -18.66 45.01
N PHE A 57 17.48 -18.45 46.16
CA PHE A 57 16.06 -18.79 46.35
C PHE A 57 15.12 -17.77 45.68
N THR A 58 15.49 -16.48 45.69
CA THR A 58 14.74 -15.42 45.00
C THR A 58 14.86 -15.54 43.49
N TYR A 59 16.04 -15.97 43.00
CA TYR A 59 16.28 -16.23 41.58
C TYR A 59 15.36 -17.30 40.99
N ALA A 60 15.09 -18.39 41.72
CA ALA A 60 14.22 -19.46 41.23
C ALA A 60 12.80 -18.96 40.90
N ASN A 61 12.23 -18.11 41.77
CA ASN A 61 10.92 -17.51 41.55
C ASN A 61 10.93 -16.51 40.38
N PHE A 62 11.98 -15.68 40.29
CA PHE A 62 12.17 -14.77 39.16
C PHE A 62 12.26 -15.53 37.83
N ALA A 63 13.07 -16.59 37.77
CA ALA A 63 13.27 -17.39 36.57
C ALA A 63 11.96 -18.02 36.07
N GLN A 64 11.12 -18.55 36.96
CA GLN A 64 9.80 -19.08 36.59
C GLN A 64 8.89 -17.99 36.01
N ALA A 65 8.83 -16.81 36.64
CA ALA A 65 8.05 -15.69 36.13
C ALA A 65 8.57 -15.18 34.78
N ALA A 66 9.89 -15.11 34.61
CA ALA A 66 10.54 -14.68 33.38
C ALA A 66 10.30 -15.67 32.23
N MET A 67 10.35 -16.98 32.49
CA MET A 67 10.02 -18.02 31.50
C MET A 67 8.56 -17.89 31.02
N GLU A 68 7.62 -17.73 31.94
CA GLU A 68 6.20 -17.59 31.59
C GLU A 68 5.93 -16.29 30.82
N ARG A 69 6.59 -15.19 31.18
CA ARG A 69 6.53 -13.93 30.43
C ARG A 69 7.11 -14.09 29.02
N GLY A 70 8.25 -14.77 28.90
CA GLY A 70 8.89 -15.05 27.61
C GLY A 70 8.01 -15.90 26.70
N ARG A 71 7.36 -16.94 27.26
CA ARG A 71 6.40 -17.77 26.52
C ARG A 71 5.23 -16.93 25.98
N LYS A 72 4.61 -16.09 26.81
CA LYS A 72 3.52 -15.20 26.40
C LYS A 72 3.93 -14.18 25.34
N LEU A 73 5.11 -13.59 25.47
CA LEU A 73 5.64 -12.67 24.47
C LEU A 73 5.91 -13.37 23.14
N GLY A 74 6.48 -14.58 23.17
CA GLY A 74 6.70 -15.40 21.98
C GLY A 74 5.40 -15.79 21.28
N GLU A 75 4.39 -16.23 22.04
CA GLU A 75 3.05 -16.53 21.49
C GLU A 75 2.41 -15.30 20.86
N SER A 76 2.50 -14.14 21.53
CA SER A 76 1.98 -12.87 21.02
C SER A 76 2.70 -12.45 19.74
N LEU A 77 4.02 -12.63 19.67
CA LEU A 77 4.81 -12.31 18.48
C LEU A 77 4.40 -13.20 17.30
N LEU A 78 4.28 -14.51 17.50
CA LEU A 78 3.85 -15.43 16.46
C LEU A 78 2.46 -15.07 15.92
N GLN A 79 1.53 -14.70 16.80
CA GLN A 79 0.19 -14.24 16.38
C GLN A 79 0.27 -12.97 15.54
N VAL A 80 1.09 -11.99 15.94
CA VAL A 80 1.27 -10.75 15.18
C VAL A 80 1.94 -11.02 13.82
N GLU A 81 2.91 -11.93 13.75
CA GLU A 81 3.56 -12.31 12.48
C GLU A 81 2.57 -12.93 11.49
N VAL A 82 1.67 -13.80 11.96
CA VAL A 82 0.56 -14.32 11.15
C VAL A 82 -0.37 -13.19 10.68
N GLN A 83 -0.70 -12.25 11.56
CA GLN A 83 -1.54 -11.09 11.19
C GLN A 83 -0.85 -10.18 10.17
N ILE A 84 0.47 -9.97 10.28
CA ILE A 84 1.27 -9.21 9.30
C ILE A 84 1.21 -9.90 7.93
N SER A 85 1.38 -11.23 7.89
CA SER A 85 1.26 -12.00 6.65
C SER A 85 -0.11 -11.78 6.00
N MET A 86 -1.19 -11.95 6.76
CA MET A 86 -2.56 -11.76 6.26
C MET A 86 -2.82 -10.31 5.81
N ALA A 87 -2.34 -9.32 6.57
CA ALA A 87 -2.49 -7.91 6.21
C ALA A 87 -1.71 -7.54 4.94
N THR A 88 -0.55 -8.17 4.72
CA THR A 88 0.25 -8.01 3.51
C THR A 88 -0.51 -8.53 2.29
N ASP A 89 -1.11 -9.71 2.40
CA ASP A 89 -1.93 -10.30 1.32
C ASP A 89 -3.14 -9.43 1.01
N GLN A 90 -3.86 -8.93 2.03
CA GLN A 90 -5.00 -8.02 1.85
C GLN A 90 -4.60 -6.70 1.20
N MET A 91 -3.43 -6.14 1.57
CA MET A 91 -2.91 -4.92 0.95
C MET A 91 -2.57 -5.17 -0.53
N ALA A 92 -1.96 -6.32 -0.84
CA ALA A 92 -1.63 -6.70 -2.20
C ALA A 92 -2.90 -6.87 -3.06
N GLU A 93 -3.94 -7.51 -2.54
CA GLU A 93 -5.23 -7.66 -3.22
C GLU A 93 -5.89 -6.29 -3.51
N ALA A 94 -5.96 -5.41 -2.50
CA ALA A 94 -6.50 -4.06 -2.66
C ALA A 94 -5.72 -3.24 -3.71
N TYR A 95 -4.39 -3.40 -3.74
CA TYR A 95 -3.54 -2.76 -4.75
C TYR A 95 -3.83 -3.27 -6.16
N GLN A 96 -3.98 -4.59 -6.34
CA GLN A 96 -4.34 -5.19 -7.63
C GLN A 96 -5.70 -4.72 -8.12
N GLU A 97 -6.69 -4.63 -7.21
CA GLU A 97 -8.02 -4.13 -7.53
C GLU A 97 -7.98 -2.66 -7.96
N LEU A 98 -7.29 -1.80 -7.21
CA LEU A 98 -7.08 -0.41 -7.57
C LEU A 98 -6.46 -0.30 -8.97
N LYS A 99 -5.41 -1.09 -9.26
CA LYS A 99 -4.72 -1.02 -10.54
C LYS A 99 -5.61 -1.41 -11.72
N ARG A 100 -6.49 -2.39 -11.52
CA ARG A 100 -7.50 -2.80 -12.51
C ARG A 100 -8.42 -1.64 -12.89
N PHE A 101 -8.92 -0.90 -11.90
CA PHE A 101 -9.79 0.25 -12.15
C PHE A 101 -9.04 1.43 -12.78
N GLU A 102 -7.80 1.69 -12.36
CA GLU A 102 -6.97 2.73 -12.97
C GLU A 102 -6.72 2.45 -14.46
N LEU A 103 -6.38 1.22 -14.83
CA LEU A 103 -6.20 0.81 -16.23
C LEU A 103 -7.49 0.94 -17.03
N ALA A 104 -8.64 0.57 -16.45
CA ALA A 104 -9.93 0.72 -17.11
C ALA A 104 -10.29 2.20 -17.39
N GLU A 105 -9.97 3.12 -16.46
CA GLU A 105 -10.19 4.55 -16.65
C GLU A 105 -9.22 5.13 -17.68
N GLU A 106 -7.96 4.70 -17.67
CA GLU A 106 -6.96 5.10 -18.66
C GLU A 106 -7.40 4.73 -20.09
N GLU A 107 -7.81 3.49 -20.31
CA GLU A 107 -8.33 3.03 -21.60
C GLU A 107 -9.60 3.78 -22.02
N ARG A 108 -10.49 4.10 -21.06
CA ARG A 108 -11.67 4.93 -21.33
C ARG A 108 -11.27 6.33 -21.80
N LEU A 109 -10.36 6.99 -21.09
CA LEU A 109 -9.88 8.33 -21.42
C LEU A 109 -9.14 8.35 -22.76
N LYS A 110 -8.36 7.31 -23.06
CA LYS A 110 -7.69 7.15 -24.35
C LYS A 110 -8.70 7.07 -25.49
N ARG A 111 -9.72 6.21 -25.38
CA ARG A 111 -10.79 6.11 -26.39
C ARG A 111 -11.53 7.43 -26.61
N GLU A 112 -11.82 8.17 -25.56
CA GLU A 112 -12.48 9.48 -25.68
C GLU A 112 -11.58 10.51 -26.35
N ARG A 113 -10.28 10.54 -26.03
CA ARG A 113 -9.30 11.39 -26.72
C ARG A 113 -9.17 11.05 -28.19
N ASP A 114 -9.13 9.77 -28.54
CA ASP A 114 -8.99 9.33 -29.93
C ASP A 114 -10.24 9.67 -30.76
N LYS A 115 -11.44 9.53 -30.18
CA LYS A 115 -12.69 9.99 -30.80
C LYS A 115 -12.67 11.50 -31.03
N GLN A 116 -12.21 12.27 -30.04
CA GLN A 116 -12.15 13.73 -30.14
C GLN A 116 -11.16 14.17 -31.23
N LYS A 117 -9.96 13.60 -31.25
CA LYS A 117 -8.95 13.83 -32.30
C LYS A 117 -9.49 13.50 -33.69
N ARG A 118 -10.23 12.39 -33.83
CA ARG A 118 -10.83 12.00 -35.11
C ARG A 118 -11.89 12.99 -35.57
N LYS A 119 -12.73 13.49 -34.65
CA LYS A 119 -13.71 14.54 -34.98
C LYS A 119 -13.03 15.84 -35.39
N GLU A 120 -12.00 16.26 -34.66
CA GLU A 120 -11.22 17.46 -34.97
C GLU A 120 -10.53 17.35 -36.33
N ALA A 121 -9.94 16.19 -36.66
CA ALA A 121 -9.33 15.95 -37.96
C ALA A 121 -10.35 16.08 -39.11
N ILE A 122 -11.54 15.48 -38.98
CA ILE A 122 -12.60 15.58 -40.00
C ILE A 122 -13.03 17.04 -40.21
N MET A 123 -13.23 17.80 -39.11
CA MET A 123 -13.62 19.21 -39.22
C MET A 123 -12.54 20.08 -39.87
N LEU A 124 -11.26 19.80 -39.58
CA LEU A 124 -10.12 20.50 -40.20
C LEU A 124 -10.04 20.21 -41.71
N ASP A 125 -10.21 18.94 -42.10
CA ASP A 125 -10.23 18.53 -43.50
C ASP A 125 -11.38 19.19 -44.28
N GLU A 126 -12.59 19.22 -43.71
CA GLU A 126 -13.75 19.90 -44.30
C GLU A 126 -13.49 21.41 -44.49
N THR A 127 -12.91 22.07 -43.48
CA THR A 127 -12.58 23.50 -43.55
C THR A 127 -11.50 23.78 -44.61
N ALA A 128 -10.48 22.91 -44.69
CA ALA A 128 -9.43 23.02 -45.69
C ALA A 128 -9.98 22.85 -47.12
N LEU A 129 -10.89 21.90 -47.33
CA LEU A 129 -11.55 21.66 -48.62
C LEU A 129 -12.40 22.87 -49.05
N VAL A 130 -13.19 23.44 -48.14
CA VAL A 130 -14.00 24.64 -48.40
C VAL A 130 -13.09 25.83 -48.75
N GLY A 131 -12.03 26.04 -47.98
CA GLY A 131 -11.06 27.11 -48.24
C GLY A 131 -10.34 26.96 -49.58
N PHE A 132 -10.00 25.72 -49.96
CA PHE A 132 -9.40 25.43 -51.26
C PHE A 132 -10.36 25.73 -52.43
N ARG A 133 -11.61 25.25 -52.34
CA ARG A 133 -12.64 25.53 -53.36
C ARG A 133 -12.90 27.02 -53.53
N ARG A 134 -12.92 27.78 -52.43
CA ARG A 134 -13.11 29.24 -52.48
C ARG A 134 -11.98 29.92 -53.24
N ARG A 135 -10.73 29.54 -52.97
CA ARG A 135 -9.56 30.08 -53.69
C ARG A 135 -9.58 29.75 -55.17
N GLN A 136 -9.91 28.51 -55.54
CA GLN A 136 -10.03 28.14 -56.96
C GLN A 136 -11.10 28.97 -57.68
N ALA A 137 -12.27 29.18 -57.05
CA ALA A 137 -13.31 30.00 -57.64
C ALA A 137 -12.90 31.48 -57.76
N GLU A 138 -12.13 32.01 -56.79
CA GLU A 138 -11.56 33.36 -56.84
C GLU A 138 -10.51 33.49 -57.97
N GLU A 139 -9.67 32.47 -58.18
CA GLU A 139 -8.67 32.43 -59.25
C GLU A 139 -9.32 32.32 -60.64
N GLU A 140 -10.30 31.42 -60.83
CA GLU A 140 -11.04 31.28 -62.09
C GLU A 140 -11.82 32.56 -62.45
N ALA A 141 -12.35 33.28 -61.46
CA ALA A 141 -13.03 34.56 -61.69
C ALA A 141 -12.09 35.74 -61.97
N ALA A 142 -10.80 35.62 -61.64
CA ALA A 142 -9.79 36.64 -61.92
C ALA A 142 -9.11 36.45 -63.29
N GLU A 143 -9.14 35.24 -63.85
CA GLU A 143 -8.58 34.91 -65.17
C GLU A 143 -9.58 35.04 -66.34
N GLY A 144 -10.88 35.16 -66.06
CA GLY A 144 -11.96 35.37 -67.05
C GLY A 144 -12.42 36.82 -67.19
#